data_AF-A0A2U1S4L4-F1
#
_entry.id   AF-A0A2U1S4L4-F1
#
_cell.length_a   1.000
_cell.length_b   1.000
_cell.length_c   1.000
_cell.angle_alpha   90.00
_cell.angle_beta   90.00
_cell.angle_gamma   90.00
#
_symmetry.space_group_name_H-M   'P 1'
#
loop_
_entity.id
_entity.type
_entity.pdbx_description
1 polymer ?
#
loop_
_entity_poly.entity_id
_entity_poly.type
_entity_poly.pdbx_seq_one_letter_code
_entity_poly.pdbx_strand_id
1 'polypeptide(L)'
;MSYKTVQGVDGTLKVIDNVTGNGVVNYPPEIVTATNVITAEESGKTFFLNSATEFVSTLPAPSSGLRYTFVVKAAPSGASYTIVTTSSANIIKGMVVTSGVNSTTNPDSETTGGDTISFVDGVAVAGDKVEVICDGTYWYAYGTCIAYNAITITTAST
;
A
#
# COMPACT_ATOMS: atom_id res chain seq x y z
N MET A 1 -21.03 -25.11 21.51
CA MET A 1 -21.62 -24.81 20.20
C MET A 1 -21.27 -25.96 19.27
N SER A 2 -22.23 -26.82 18.94
CA SER A 2 -22.00 -27.95 18.04
C SER A 2 -22.13 -27.48 16.60
N TYR A 3 -21.06 -27.61 15.81
CA TYR A 3 -21.11 -27.38 14.38
C TYR A 3 -21.74 -28.61 13.71
N LYS A 4 -22.78 -28.41 12.89
CA LYS A 4 -23.32 -29.46 12.01
C LYS A 4 -22.48 -29.47 10.74
N THR A 5 -21.66 -30.49 10.57
CA THR A 5 -21.00 -30.78 9.28
C THR A 5 -22.06 -31.30 8.30
N VAL A 6 -22.28 -30.60 7.19
CA VAL A 6 -23.00 -31.16 6.04
C VAL A 6 -21.95 -31.56 5.01
N GLN A 7 -21.80 -32.87 4.76
CA GLN A 7 -20.95 -33.35 3.67
C GLN A 7 -21.61 -32.99 2.34
N GLY A 8 -20.86 -32.36 1.43
CA GLY A 8 -21.26 -32.28 0.03
C GLY A 8 -21.39 -33.68 -0.56
N VAL A 9 -22.27 -33.84 -1.57
CA VAL A 9 -22.56 -35.12 -2.23
C VAL A 9 -21.32 -35.71 -2.97
N ASP A 10 -20.23 -34.95 -3.04
CA ASP A 10 -18.93 -35.28 -3.64
C ASP A 10 -17.79 -35.47 -2.62
N GLY A 11 -18.08 -35.51 -1.32
CA GLY A 11 -17.08 -35.70 -0.26
C GLY A 11 -16.33 -34.42 0.14
N THR A 12 -16.71 -33.26 -0.39
CA THR A 12 -16.14 -31.98 0.06
C THR A 12 -16.81 -31.52 1.35
N LEU A 13 -16.01 -31.34 2.41
CA LEU A 13 -16.45 -30.67 3.64
C LEU A 13 -16.56 -29.17 3.38
N LYS A 14 -17.79 -28.63 3.37
CA LYS A 14 -18.01 -27.18 3.43
C LYS A 14 -18.33 -26.80 4.86
N VAL A 15 -17.45 -26.04 5.50
CA VAL A 15 -17.79 -25.36 6.75
C VAL A 15 -18.69 -24.19 6.36
N ILE A 16 -19.99 -24.30 6.65
CA ILE A 16 -20.90 -23.15 6.57
C ILE A 16 -20.70 -22.38 7.88
N ASP A 17 -19.68 -21.52 7.89
CA ASP A 17 -19.62 -20.49 8.91
C ASP A 17 -20.77 -19.53 8.66
N ASN A 18 -21.50 -19.22 9.71
CA ASN A 18 -22.62 -18.26 9.70
C ASN A 18 -22.11 -16.79 9.54
N VAL A 19 -20.99 -16.61 8.85
CA VAL A 19 -20.39 -15.33 8.49
C VAL A 19 -20.55 -15.22 6.97
N THR A 20 -21.44 -14.33 6.54
CA THR A 20 -21.64 -13.89 5.16
C THR A 20 -20.36 -13.96 4.31
N GLY A 21 -20.26 -14.96 3.42
CA GLY A 21 -19.21 -14.95 2.40
C GLY A 21 -18.76 -16.30 1.87
N ASN A 22 -19.65 -17.12 1.31
CA ASN A 22 -19.23 -18.18 0.36
C ASN A 22 -18.92 -17.59 -1.04
N GLY A 23 -18.27 -16.42 -1.07
CA GLY A 23 -17.84 -15.73 -2.28
C GLY A 23 -16.34 -15.50 -2.21
N VAL A 24 -15.63 -15.83 -3.29
CA VAL A 24 -14.26 -15.35 -3.46
C VAL A 24 -14.30 -13.83 -3.36
N VAL A 25 -13.77 -13.26 -2.29
CA VAL A 25 -13.66 -11.81 -2.14
C VAL A 25 -12.60 -11.36 -3.14
N ASN A 26 -13.05 -11.00 -4.35
CA ASN A 26 -12.18 -10.42 -5.35
C ASN A 26 -12.01 -8.94 -5.00
N TYR A 27 -10.77 -8.49 -4.80
CA TYR A 27 -10.42 -7.10 -4.64
C TYR A 27 -9.93 -6.59 -6.00
N PRO A 28 -10.83 -6.17 -6.92
CA PRO A 28 -10.41 -5.69 -8.22
C PRO A 28 -9.47 -4.50 -8.03
N PRO A 29 -8.42 -4.38 -8.86
CA PRO A 29 -7.52 -3.24 -8.77
C PRO A 29 -8.24 -1.93 -9.10
N GLU A 30 -7.75 -0.84 -8.53
CA GLU A 30 -8.23 0.51 -8.81
C GLU A 30 -7.22 1.26 -9.66
N ILE A 31 -7.70 2.02 -10.65
CA ILE A 31 -6.87 2.99 -11.37
C ILE A 31 -7.08 4.35 -10.71
N VAL A 32 -6.04 4.86 -10.05
CA VAL A 32 -6.08 6.14 -9.34
C VAL A 32 -5.54 7.23 -10.26
N THR A 33 -6.38 8.22 -10.57
CA THR A 33 -6.01 9.35 -11.45
C THR A 33 -6.13 10.71 -10.75
N ALA A 34 -6.55 10.72 -9.49
CA ALA A 34 -6.76 11.93 -8.67
C ALA A 34 -6.74 11.55 -7.18
N THR A 35 -6.73 12.56 -6.31
CA THR A 35 -6.72 12.38 -4.85
C THR A 35 -7.87 11.49 -4.38
N ASN A 36 -7.56 10.50 -3.54
CA ASN A 36 -8.54 9.58 -2.96
C ASN A 36 -8.29 9.34 -1.46
N VAL A 37 -9.36 8.97 -0.76
CA VAL A 37 -9.31 8.54 0.64
C VAL A 37 -9.68 7.07 0.66
N ILE A 38 -8.73 6.23 1.04
CA ILE A 38 -8.85 4.78 1.01
C ILE A 38 -9.56 4.33 2.28
N THR A 39 -10.47 3.38 2.15
CA THR A 39 -11.23 2.86 3.28
C THR A 39 -10.76 1.48 3.73
N ALA A 40 -11.15 1.09 4.94
CA ALA A 40 -10.80 -0.21 5.50
C ALA A 40 -11.39 -1.38 4.67
N GLU A 41 -12.56 -1.18 4.06
CA GLU A 41 -13.22 -2.17 3.20
C GLU A 41 -12.42 -2.50 1.93
N GLU A 42 -11.47 -1.66 1.58
CA GLU A 42 -10.61 -1.81 0.40
C GLU A 42 -9.32 -2.58 0.69
N SER A 43 -9.13 -3.05 1.92
CA SER A 43 -7.96 -3.81 2.32
C SER A 43 -7.76 -5.04 1.42
N GLY A 44 -6.59 -5.15 0.82
CA GLY A 44 -6.22 -6.18 -0.15
C GLY A 44 -6.20 -5.68 -1.60
N LYS A 45 -6.71 -4.47 -1.90
CA LYS A 45 -6.65 -3.89 -3.24
C LYS A 45 -5.24 -3.46 -3.64
N THR A 46 -5.00 -3.50 -4.96
CA THR A 46 -3.89 -2.82 -5.62
C THR A 46 -4.39 -1.54 -6.29
N PHE A 47 -3.74 -0.43 -6.01
CA PHE A 47 -3.97 0.87 -6.62
C PHE A 47 -2.88 1.14 -7.68
N PHE A 48 -3.27 1.23 -8.94
CA PHE A 48 -2.40 1.63 -10.03
C PHE A 48 -2.46 3.15 -10.22
N LEU A 49 -1.36 3.82 -9.87
CA LEU A 49 -1.22 5.27 -9.94
C LEU A 49 -1.00 5.68 -11.40
N ASN A 50 -1.99 6.34 -11.99
CA ASN A 50 -2.05 6.55 -13.44
C ASN A 50 -2.46 7.99 -13.79
N SER A 51 -1.72 8.96 -13.26
CA SER A 51 -1.85 10.36 -13.68
C SER A 51 -0.56 10.81 -14.39
N ALA A 52 -0.55 12.02 -14.93
CA ALA A 52 0.69 12.75 -15.20
C ALA A 52 0.93 13.83 -14.13
N THR A 53 -0.10 14.23 -13.40
CA THR A 53 -0.08 15.24 -12.34
C THR A 53 -0.10 14.60 -10.96
N GLU A 54 0.43 15.29 -9.97
CA GLU A 54 0.41 14.86 -8.58
C GLU A 54 -0.99 14.61 -8.02
N PHE A 55 -1.05 13.76 -7.00
CA PHE A 55 -2.22 13.59 -6.16
C PHE A 55 -1.82 12.89 -4.85
N VAL A 56 -2.78 12.86 -3.92
CA VAL A 56 -2.60 12.25 -2.59
C VAL A 56 -3.54 11.06 -2.44
N SER A 57 -3.03 9.92 -2.00
CA SER A 57 -3.82 8.80 -1.50
C SER A 57 -3.73 8.74 0.01
N THR A 58 -4.84 8.97 0.70
CA THR A 58 -4.88 8.95 2.17
C THR A 58 -5.24 7.55 2.65
N LEU A 59 -4.35 6.90 3.39
CA LEU A 59 -4.63 5.63 4.08
C LEU A 59 -5.74 5.81 5.13
N PRO A 60 -6.51 4.76 5.45
CA PRO A 60 -7.47 4.83 6.55
C PRO A 60 -6.78 4.94 7.91
N ALA A 61 -7.58 5.17 8.95
CA ALA A 61 -7.10 5.06 10.32
C ALA A 61 -6.48 3.66 10.56
N PRO A 62 -5.34 3.57 11.28
CA PRO A 62 -4.69 2.29 11.57
C PRO A 62 -5.64 1.27 12.18
N SER A 63 -5.65 0.07 11.61
CA SER A 63 -6.39 -1.08 12.13
C SER A 63 -5.67 -2.37 11.73
N SER A 64 -5.71 -3.36 12.63
CA SER A 64 -4.92 -4.58 12.46
C SER A 64 -5.35 -5.36 11.23
N GLY A 65 -4.38 -5.77 10.41
CA GLY A 65 -4.59 -6.60 9.22
C GLY A 65 -4.94 -5.85 7.93
N LEU A 66 -5.10 -4.52 7.99
CA LEU A 66 -5.25 -3.71 6.78
C LEU A 66 -4.00 -3.80 5.92
N ARG A 67 -4.18 -4.00 4.60
CA ARG A 67 -3.08 -4.07 3.65
C ARG A 67 -3.42 -3.40 2.32
N TYR A 68 -2.48 -2.72 1.70
CA TYR A 68 -2.67 -2.07 0.40
C TYR A 68 -1.39 -2.13 -0.44
N THR A 69 -1.55 -2.18 -1.76
CA THR A 69 -0.42 -2.13 -2.70
C THR A 69 -0.60 -0.94 -3.62
N PHE A 70 0.43 -0.12 -3.79
CA PHE A 70 0.48 1.00 -4.70
C PHE A 70 1.52 0.74 -5.77
N VAL A 71 1.15 0.85 -7.05
CA VAL A 71 2.06 0.61 -8.18
C VAL A 71 1.99 1.81 -9.12
N VAL A 72 3.14 2.38 -9.45
CA VAL A 72 3.22 3.42 -10.49
C VAL A 72 2.90 2.79 -11.83
N LYS A 73 1.81 3.22 -12.46
CA LYS A 73 1.42 2.83 -13.82
C LYS A 73 1.83 3.90 -14.84
N ALA A 74 1.66 5.17 -14.48
CA ALA A 74 2.18 6.32 -15.20
C ALA A 74 3.03 7.16 -14.24
N ALA A 75 4.28 7.44 -14.64
CA ALA A 75 5.22 8.18 -13.80
C ALA A 75 4.71 9.60 -13.51
N PRO A 76 4.87 10.10 -12.26
CA PRO A 76 4.52 11.48 -11.94
C PRO A 76 5.39 12.47 -12.73
N SER A 77 4.82 13.62 -13.06
CA SER A 77 5.53 14.74 -13.71
C SER A 77 5.11 16.08 -13.08
N GLY A 78 6.09 16.89 -12.71
CA GLY A 78 5.89 18.24 -12.15
C GLY A 78 5.71 18.26 -10.62
N ALA A 79 5.23 17.17 -10.03
CA ALA A 79 5.21 16.92 -8.59
C ALA A 79 4.96 15.42 -8.29
N SER A 80 5.33 14.99 -7.08
CA SER A 80 5.30 13.58 -6.64
C SER A 80 3.89 13.07 -6.34
N TYR A 81 3.61 11.78 -6.57
CA TYR A 81 2.48 11.13 -5.89
C TYR A 81 2.82 10.92 -4.43
N THR A 82 1.84 11.08 -3.55
CA THR A 82 2.03 10.79 -2.13
C THR A 82 0.98 9.84 -1.58
N ILE A 83 1.41 8.95 -0.70
CA ILE A 83 0.55 8.15 0.16
C ILE A 83 0.76 8.66 1.57
N VAL A 84 -0.31 9.10 2.22
CA VAL A 84 -0.25 9.76 3.53
C VAL A 84 -1.09 9.02 4.57
N THR A 85 -0.65 9.09 5.83
CA THR A 85 -1.46 8.71 6.98
C THR A 85 -2.55 9.75 7.27
N THR A 86 -3.57 9.39 8.05
CA THR A 86 -4.66 10.31 8.44
C THR A 86 -4.23 11.43 9.40
N SER A 87 -3.01 11.36 9.95
CA SER A 87 -2.48 12.30 10.93
C SER A 87 -0.96 12.31 10.91
N SER A 88 -0.33 13.36 11.43
CA SER A 88 1.13 13.50 11.53
C SER A 88 1.72 12.74 12.73
N ALA A 89 1.35 11.47 12.89
CA ALA A 89 1.72 10.64 14.03
C ALA A 89 3.07 9.92 13.87
N ASN A 90 3.72 10.04 12.71
CA ASN A 90 4.95 9.37 12.31
C ASN A 90 4.89 7.85 12.49
N ILE A 91 3.80 7.23 12.02
CA ILE A 91 3.48 5.82 12.26
C ILE A 91 3.85 4.86 11.12
N ILE A 92 4.50 5.35 10.07
CA ILE A 92 5.07 4.50 9.01
C ILE A 92 6.47 4.05 9.41
N LYS A 93 6.67 2.74 9.48
CA LYS A 93 7.97 2.07 9.57
C LYS A 93 8.23 1.43 8.23
N GLY A 94 9.32 1.76 7.55
CA GLY A 94 9.47 1.32 6.18
C GLY A 94 10.89 0.98 5.78
N MET A 95 10.99 0.16 4.75
CA MET A 95 12.22 -0.08 4.01
C MET A 95 11.94 0.09 2.52
N VAL A 96 12.90 0.65 1.79
CA VAL A 96 12.87 0.81 0.34
C VAL A 96 14.14 0.17 -0.22
N VAL A 97 13.97 -0.82 -1.08
CA VAL A 97 15.05 -1.48 -1.80
C VAL A 97 15.07 -0.97 -3.24
N THR A 98 16.25 -0.65 -3.76
CA THR A 98 16.38 -0.12 -5.11
C THR A 98 17.42 -0.87 -5.94
N SER A 99 17.19 -0.96 -7.26
CA SER A 99 18.26 -1.38 -8.20
C SER A 99 19.20 -0.23 -8.59
N GLY A 100 18.86 1.00 -8.20
CA GLY A 100 19.65 2.19 -8.49
C GLY A 100 20.94 2.19 -7.69
N VAL A 101 22.01 2.67 -8.30
CA VAL A 101 23.29 2.82 -7.60
C VAL A 101 23.38 4.19 -6.94
N ASN A 102 23.95 4.23 -5.74
CA ASN A 102 24.42 5.44 -5.11
C ASN A 102 25.91 5.25 -4.80
N SER A 103 26.77 6.08 -5.39
CA SER A 103 28.23 5.99 -5.22
C SER A 103 28.73 6.57 -3.89
N THR A 104 27.85 7.19 -3.11
CA THR A 104 28.18 7.93 -1.89
C THR A 104 27.63 7.29 -0.61
N THR A 105 26.48 6.61 -0.69
CA THR A 105 25.82 5.95 0.45
C THR A 105 25.19 4.63 0.03
N ASN A 106 24.64 3.88 1.00
CA ASN A 106 23.75 2.78 0.69
C ASN A 106 22.57 3.30 -0.16
N PRO A 107 22.26 2.67 -1.31
CA PRO A 107 21.14 3.10 -2.13
C PRO A 107 19.76 2.72 -1.54
N ASP A 108 19.72 1.70 -0.68
CA ASP A 108 18.52 1.34 0.07
C ASP A 108 18.29 2.31 1.23
N SER A 109 17.04 2.45 1.68
CA SER A 109 16.71 3.32 2.81
C SER A 109 15.67 2.70 3.75
N GLU A 110 15.69 3.15 4.99
CA GLU A 110 14.76 2.74 6.03
C GLU A 110 14.28 3.94 6.86
N THR A 111 13.10 3.81 7.45
CA THR A 111 12.58 4.77 8.43
C THR A 111 11.89 4.04 9.58
N THR A 112 12.00 4.61 10.78
CA THR A 112 11.34 4.12 11.98
C THR A 112 10.11 4.94 12.38
N GLY A 113 9.84 6.03 11.65
CA GLY A 113 8.66 6.88 11.80
C GLY A 113 8.54 7.91 10.67
N GLY A 114 7.57 7.70 9.79
CA GLY A 114 7.15 8.64 8.75
C GLY A 114 5.64 8.75 8.65
N ASP A 115 5.15 9.66 7.82
CA ASP A 115 3.72 9.88 7.54
C ASP A 115 3.44 10.01 6.04
N THR A 116 4.48 10.20 5.23
CA THR A 116 4.35 10.41 3.80
C THR A 116 5.30 9.48 3.06
N ILE A 117 4.75 8.67 2.18
CA ILE A 117 5.48 7.90 1.18
C ILE A 117 5.35 8.66 -0.13
N SER A 118 6.46 8.99 -0.77
CA SER A 118 6.45 9.70 -2.05
C SER A 118 6.96 8.81 -3.17
N PHE A 119 6.25 8.76 -4.29
CA PHE A 119 6.82 8.39 -5.58
C PHE A 119 7.34 9.67 -6.24
N VAL A 120 8.67 9.83 -6.24
CA VAL A 120 9.34 11.11 -6.47
C VAL A 120 9.24 11.55 -7.93
N ASP A 121 8.81 12.79 -8.16
CA ASP A 121 8.77 13.43 -9.49
C ASP A 121 10.12 13.31 -10.23
N GLY A 122 10.06 12.98 -11.51
CA GLY A 122 11.23 12.87 -12.38
C GLY A 122 12.18 11.71 -12.05
N VAL A 123 11.90 10.91 -11.01
CA VAL A 123 12.74 9.78 -10.57
C VAL A 123 11.95 8.48 -10.56
N ALA A 124 10.72 8.49 -10.03
CA ALA A 124 9.84 7.33 -10.03
C ALA A 124 9.40 6.97 -11.44
N VAL A 125 9.38 5.67 -11.74
CA VAL A 125 9.04 5.12 -13.05
C VAL A 125 7.93 4.07 -12.94
N ALA A 126 7.30 3.76 -14.08
CA ALA A 126 6.29 2.71 -14.12
C ALA A 126 6.88 1.37 -13.64
N GLY A 127 6.19 0.71 -12.71
CA GLY A 127 6.62 -0.51 -12.06
C GLY A 127 7.16 -0.33 -10.63
N ASP A 128 7.52 0.90 -10.23
CA ASP A 128 7.85 1.18 -8.84
C ASP A 128 6.63 0.90 -7.94
N LYS A 129 6.86 0.31 -6.77
CA LYS A 129 5.80 -0.23 -5.91
C LYS A 129 6.07 0.00 -4.44
N VAL A 130 5.00 0.22 -3.68
CA VAL A 130 5.00 0.11 -2.21
C VAL A 130 3.85 -0.78 -1.75
N GLU A 131 4.15 -1.72 -0.86
CA GLU A 131 3.17 -2.48 -0.08
C GLU A 131 3.13 -1.95 1.35
N VAL A 132 1.93 -1.77 1.91
CA VAL A 132 1.75 -1.37 3.31
C VAL A 132 0.87 -2.38 4.03
N ILE A 133 1.24 -2.74 5.26
CA ILE A 133 0.44 -3.58 6.16
C ILE A 133 0.37 -2.94 7.54
N CYS A 134 -0.78 -2.99 8.21
CA CYS A 134 -0.96 -2.42 9.53
C CYS A 134 -1.12 -3.50 10.61
N ASP A 135 -0.47 -3.31 11.76
CA ASP A 135 -0.65 -4.15 12.95
C ASP A 135 -1.76 -3.65 13.88
N GLY A 136 -2.33 -2.47 13.59
CA GLY A 136 -3.29 -1.75 14.41
C GLY A 136 -2.75 -0.45 15.01
N THR A 137 -1.44 -0.22 14.92
CA THR A 137 -0.77 1.01 15.38
C THR A 137 0.14 1.59 14.30
N TYR A 138 1.04 0.76 13.76
CA TYR A 138 2.03 1.15 12.77
C TYR A 138 1.67 0.62 11.39
N TRP A 139 2.04 1.38 10.36
CA TRP A 139 2.09 0.92 8.98
C TRP A 139 3.50 0.44 8.67
N TYR A 140 3.63 -0.81 8.22
CA TYR A 140 4.88 -1.38 7.75
C TYR A 140 4.92 -1.27 6.23
N ALA A 141 5.81 -0.42 5.72
CA ALA A 141 5.95 -0.13 4.29
C ALA A 141 7.15 -0.87 3.67
N TYR A 142 6.91 -1.51 2.54
CA TYR A 142 7.92 -2.22 1.76
C TYR A 142 7.94 -1.67 0.34
N GLY A 143 8.92 -0.80 0.07
CA GLY A 143 9.13 -0.18 -1.23
C GLY A 143 10.13 -0.94 -2.08
N THR A 144 9.86 -1.01 -3.38
CA THR A 144 10.79 -1.51 -4.40
C THR A 144 10.78 -0.57 -5.59
N CYS A 145 11.95 -0.08 -6.00
CA CYS A 145 12.05 0.84 -7.14
C CYS A 145 13.28 0.61 -8.01
N ILE A 146 13.22 1.13 -9.24
CA ILE A 146 14.32 1.01 -10.20
C ILE A 146 15.43 2.02 -9.92
N ALA A 147 15.08 3.28 -9.71
CA ALA A 147 16.02 4.38 -9.53
C ALA A 147 16.24 4.70 -8.04
N TYR A 148 17.47 5.12 -7.71
CA TYR A 148 17.79 5.61 -6.37
C TYR A 148 16.90 6.82 -6.03
N ASN A 149 16.36 6.85 -4.81
CA ASN A 149 15.41 7.87 -4.33
C ASN A 149 14.09 7.99 -5.11
N ALA A 150 13.72 7.03 -5.96
CA ALA A 150 12.40 7.01 -6.61
C ALA A 150 11.25 6.90 -5.60
N ILE A 151 11.49 6.26 -4.45
CA ILE A 151 10.55 6.17 -3.34
C ILE A 151 11.23 6.73 -2.09
N THR A 152 10.56 7.65 -1.40
CA THR A 152 11.03 8.18 -0.11
C THR A 152 9.94 8.04 0.95
N ILE A 153 10.34 7.92 2.21
CA ILE A 153 9.41 7.93 3.35
C ILE A 153 9.88 8.98 4.35
N THR A 154 9.05 9.98 4.60
CA THR A 154 9.38 11.13 5.44
C THR A 154 8.31 11.35 6.50
N THR A 155 8.70 12.00 7.60
CA THR A 155 7.75 12.60 8.54
C THR A 155 6.94 13.68 7.83
N ALA A 156 5.68 13.89 8.24
CA ALA A 156 4.95 15.08 7.78
C ALA A 156 5.70 16.34 8.24
N SER A 157 5.76 17.38 7.42
CA SER A 157 6.25 18.68 7.89
C SER A 157 5.30 19.20 8.96
N THR A 158 5.83 19.48 10.16
CA THR A 158 5.11 20.13 11.26
C THR A 158 4.84 21.59 10.96
#